data_AF-A0A538K8H1-F1
#
_entry.id   AF-A0A538K8H1-F1
#
_cell.length_a   1.000
_cell.length_b   1.000
_cell.length_c   1.000
_cell.angle_alpha   90.00
_cell.angle_beta   90.00
_cell.angle_gamma   90.00
#
_symmetry.space_group_name_H-M   'P 1'
#
loop_
_entity.id
_entity.type
_entity.pdbx_description
1 polymer ?
#
loop_
_entity_poly.entity_id
_entity_poly.type
_entity_poly.pdbx_seq_one_letter_code
_entity_poly.pdbx_strand_id
1 'polypeptide(L)'
;MPTKKQRRRHQKARRHEYEYVYVDDDGNEVEVDPTELRAAKDGRREPRPQKAGGGSSSRPTGRKGIEPPSWRRATRRAAIFGPLLVVAMMLFNHKLPLVQQIAPAIFLLAFFVPFSYFTDSIAYRMYQKRLNRRESASGR
;
A
#
# COMPACT_ATOMS: atom_id res chain seq x y z
N MET A 1 11.45 -30.70 -36.49
CA MET A 1 12.03 -30.51 -35.13
C MET A 1 12.31 -29.03 -34.90
N PRO A 2 11.88 -28.42 -33.78
CA PRO A 2 12.17 -27.02 -33.48
C PRO A 2 13.68 -26.77 -33.31
N THR A 3 14.18 -25.66 -33.84
CA THR A 3 15.60 -25.33 -33.81
C THR A 3 16.09 -25.01 -32.39
N LYS A 4 17.41 -25.11 -32.13
CA LYS A 4 18.02 -24.77 -30.82
C LYS A 4 17.63 -23.36 -30.34
N LYS A 5 17.48 -22.42 -31.27
CA LYS A 5 17.04 -21.04 -31.01
C LYS A 5 15.56 -20.96 -30.60
N GLN A 6 14.68 -21.71 -31.26
CA GLN A 6 13.27 -21.80 -30.89
C GLN A 6 13.08 -22.44 -29.51
N ARG A 7 13.78 -23.55 -29.21
CA ARG A 7 13.72 -24.19 -27.88
C ARG A 7 14.14 -23.25 -26.75
N ARG A 8 15.20 -22.46 -26.96
CA ARG A 8 15.65 -21.44 -25.99
C ARG A 8 14.64 -20.30 -25.82
N ARG A 9 13.96 -19.89 -26.90
CA ARG A 9 12.90 -18.87 -26.85
C ARG A 9 11.68 -19.37 -26.08
N HIS A 10 11.26 -20.60 -26.31
CA HIS A 10 10.19 -21.25 -25.54
C HIS A 10 10.57 -21.42 -24.07
N GLN A 11 11.78 -21.88 -23.75
CA GLN A 11 12.23 -21.96 -22.36
C GLN A 11 12.28 -20.60 -21.69
N LYS A 12 12.63 -19.53 -22.40
CA LYS A 12 12.59 -18.16 -21.85
C LYS A 12 11.15 -17.66 -21.65
N ALA A 13 10.24 -17.98 -22.55
CA ALA A 13 8.83 -17.62 -22.41
C ALA A 13 8.19 -18.32 -21.19
N ARG A 14 8.50 -19.60 -20.97
CA ARG A 14 8.00 -20.38 -19.83
C ARG A 14 8.57 -19.96 -18.46
N ARG A 15 9.67 -19.20 -18.42
CA ARG A 15 10.25 -18.67 -17.16
C ARG A 15 9.38 -17.61 -16.49
N HIS A 16 8.42 -17.05 -17.21
CA HIS A 16 7.56 -15.97 -16.74
C HIS A 16 6.11 -16.42 -16.55
N GLU A 17 5.88 -17.73 -16.44
CA GLU A 17 4.62 -18.29 -15.97
C GLU A 17 4.56 -18.12 -14.45
N TYR A 18 4.37 -16.87 -14.01
CA TYR A 18 4.04 -16.56 -12.62
C TYR A 18 2.53 -16.43 -12.51
N GLU A 19 1.96 -17.13 -11.54
CA GLU A 19 0.56 -16.96 -11.16
C GLU A 19 0.45 -15.75 -10.23
N TYR A 20 -0.43 -14.82 -10.57
CA TYR A 20 -0.69 -13.64 -9.74
C TYR A 20 -1.67 -14.03 -8.63
N VAL A 21 -1.15 -14.20 -7.42
CA VAL A 21 -1.96 -14.45 -6.22
C VAL A 21 -2.24 -13.12 -5.53
N TYR A 22 -3.52 -12.81 -5.32
CA TYR A 22 -3.96 -11.63 -4.58
C TYR A 22 -4.12 -12.03 -3.12
N VAL A 23 -3.47 -11.28 -2.23
CA VAL A 23 -3.47 -11.52 -0.79
C VAL A 23 -4.15 -10.35 -0.10
N ASP A 24 -5.03 -10.64 0.86
CA ASP A 24 -5.70 -9.63 1.68
C ASP A 24 -4.81 -9.07 2.80
N ASP A 25 -5.34 -8.13 3.60
CA ASP A 25 -4.61 -7.47 4.68
C ASP A 25 -4.24 -8.45 5.84
N ASP A 26 -4.85 -9.63 5.88
CA ASP A 26 -4.62 -10.69 6.86
C ASP A 26 -3.75 -11.85 6.33
N GLY A 27 -3.30 -11.78 5.07
CA GLY A 27 -2.40 -12.76 4.47
C GLY A 27 -3.08 -13.94 3.77
N ASN A 28 -4.39 -13.90 3.55
CA ASN A 28 -5.13 -14.97 2.89
C ASN A 28 -5.28 -14.75 1.38
N GLU A 29 -5.22 -15.84 0.61
CA GLU A 29 -5.41 -15.83 -0.84
C GLU A 29 -6.90 -15.62 -1.17
N VAL A 30 -7.20 -14.60 -1.98
CA VAL A 30 -8.58 -14.26 -2.38
C VAL A 30 -8.72 -14.44 -3.88
N GLU A 31 -9.67 -15.29 -4.29
CA GLU A 31 -10.03 -15.48 -5.70
C GLU A 31 -10.74 -14.22 -6.24
N VAL A 32 -10.07 -13.50 -7.15
CA VAL A 32 -10.68 -12.35 -7.83
C VAL A 32 -11.27 -12.83 -9.17
N ASP A 33 -12.57 -12.60 -9.36
CA ASP A 33 -13.27 -12.97 -10.59
C ASP A 33 -12.59 -12.30 -11.81
N PRO A 34 -12.23 -13.07 -12.86
CA PRO A 34 -11.57 -12.54 -14.05
C PRO A 34 -12.37 -11.45 -14.79
N THR A 35 -13.66 -11.29 -14.49
CA THR A 35 -14.48 -10.18 -14.99
C THR A 35 -14.17 -8.84 -14.31
N GLU A 36 -13.80 -8.83 -13.02
CA GLU A 36 -13.40 -7.62 -12.29
C GLU A 36 -12.02 -7.09 -12.75
N LEU A 37 -11.10 -8.01 -13.07
CA LEU A 37 -9.79 -7.70 -13.66
C LEU A 37 -9.87 -7.05 -15.05
N ARG A 38 -10.84 -7.47 -15.88
CA ARG A 38 -11.06 -6.90 -17.22
C ARG A 38 -11.82 -5.57 -17.15
N ALA A 39 -12.79 -5.44 -16.25
CA ALA A 39 -13.53 -4.18 -16.04
C ALA A 39 -12.63 -3.04 -15.52
N ALA A 40 -11.57 -3.36 -14.76
CA ALA A 40 -10.56 -2.38 -14.34
C ALA A 40 -9.67 -1.88 -15.49
N LYS A 41 -9.56 -2.65 -16.58
CA LYS A 41 -8.70 -2.36 -17.74
C LYS A 41 -9.44 -1.60 -18.85
N ASP A 42 -10.72 -1.91 -19.07
CA ASP A 42 -11.53 -1.30 -20.13
C ASP A 42 -12.64 -0.44 -19.51
N GLY A 43 -12.31 0.82 -19.24
CA GLY A 43 -13.21 1.81 -18.64
C GLY A 43 -14.36 2.29 -19.54
N ARG A 44 -15.21 1.37 -20.05
CA ARG A 44 -16.44 1.73 -20.76
C ARG A 44 -17.65 1.20 -19.99
N ARG A 45 -18.32 2.10 -19.26
CA ARG A 45 -19.66 1.86 -18.70
C ARG A 45 -20.67 2.66 -19.52
N GLU A 46 -21.56 1.96 -20.20
CA GLU A 46 -22.89 2.49 -20.54
C GLU A 46 -23.93 1.96 -19.55
N PRO A 47 -24.99 2.74 -19.25
CA PRO A 47 -25.84 2.51 -18.09
C PRO A 47 -27.07 1.67 -18.46
N ARG A 48 -27.51 0.79 -17.54
CA ARG A 48 -28.89 0.30 -17.54
C ARG A 48 -29.42 0.12 -16.11
N PRO A 49 -30.71 0.39 -15.85
CA PRO A 49 -31.17 0.82 -14.53
C PRO A 49 -31.82 -0.29 -13.70
N GLN A 50 -32.03 0.03 -12.42
CA GLN A 50 -32.85 -0.65 -11.40
C GLN A 50 -32.26 -1.92 -10.78
N LYS A 51 -32.38 -2.20 -9.47
CA LYS A 51 -33.38 -1.82 -8.47
C LYS A 51 -32.79 -1.87 -7.05
N ALA A 52 -33.44 -1.19 -6.13
CA ALA A 52 -33.06 -0.99 -4.74
C ALA A 52 -32.82 -2.29 -3.95
N GLY A 53 -31.72 -2.31 -3.20
CA GLY A 53 -31.44 -3.24 -2.11
C GLY A 53 -30.49 -2.54 -1.14
N GLY A 54 -30.95 -2.33 0.09
CA GLY A 54 -30.26 -1.56 1.12
C GLY A 54 -28.89 -2.13 1.45
N GLY A 55 -27.85 -1.40 1.07
CA GLY A 55 -26.49 -1.60 1.53
C GLY A 55 -25.95 -0.23 1.89
N SER A 56 -25.57 -0.08 3.16
CA SER A 56 -24.80 1.04 3.70
C SER A 56 -23.92 1.64 2.62
N SER A 57 -24.07 2.95 2.39
CA SER A 57 -23.26 3.71 1.46
C SER A 57 -21.79 3.55 1.81
N SER A 58 -21.13 2.54 1.23
CA SER A 58 -19.70 2.58 0.98
C SER A 58 -19.55 3.65 -0.08
N ARG A 59 -19.52 4.89 0.41
CA ARG A 59 -19.16 6.07 -0.35
C ARG A 59 -17.93 5.65 -1.16
N PRO A 60 -17.99 5.65 -2.50
CA PRO A 60 -16.85 5.23 -3.28
C PRO A 60 -15.72 6.12 -2.80
N THR A 61 -14.70 5.52 -2.22
CA THR A 61 -13.43 6.17 -1.92
C THR A 61 -12.77 6.42 -3.27
N GLY A 62 -13.42 7.27 -4.06
CA GLY A 62 -12.95 7.77 -5.32
C GLY A 62 -11.57 8.32 -5.01
N ARG A 63 -10.57 7.61 -5.54
CA ARG A 63 -9.17 8.05 -5.65
C ARG A 63 -8.85 9.09 -4.58
N LYS A 64 -8.75 8.69 -3.30
CA LYS A 64 -8.15 9.60 -2.33
C LYS A 64 -6.73 9.77 -2.81
N GLY A 65 -6.51 10.86 -3.55
CA GLY A 65 -5.18 11.29 -3.93
C GLY A 65 -4.36 11.26 -2.66
N ILE A 66 -3.17 10.68 -2.73
CA ILE A 66 -2.31 10.56 -1.55
C ILE A 66 -2.24 11.94 -0.92
N GLU A 67 -2.83 12.07 0.27
CA GLU A 67 -2.91 13.34 0.97
C GLU A 67 -1.48 13.87 1.17
N PRO A 68 -1.26 15.18 1.04
CA PRO A 68 0.07 15.75 1.15
C PRO A 68 0.71 15.39 2.49
N PRO A 69 2.05 15.25 2.53
CA PRO A 69 2.77 14.89 3.73
C PRO A 69 2.44 15.90 4.84
N SER A 70 1.92 15.43 5.97
CA SER A 70 1.57 16.29 7.09
C SER A 70 2.18 15.76 8.38
N TRP A 71 2.75 16.68 9.15
CA TRP A 71 3.28 16.42 10.49
C TRP A 71 2.24 15.78 11.42
N ARG A 72 0.97 16.13 11.22
CA ARG A 72 -0.18 15.56 11.94
C ARG A 72 -0.36 14.06 11.68
N ARG A 73 0.01 13.56 10.50
CA ARG A 73 -0.11 12.14 10.15
C ARG A 73 1.05 11.32 10.74
N ALA A 74 2.26 11.87 10.69
CA ALA A 74 3.44 11.29 11.33
C ALA A 74 3.25 11.19 12.86
N THR A 75 2.78 12.24 13.51
CA THR A 75 2.49 12.22 14.97
C THR A 75 1.34 11.28 15.32
N ARG A 76 0.32 11.15 14.47
CA ARG A 76 -0.76 10.17 14.67
C ARG A 76 -0.26 8.72 14.58
N ARG A 77 0.62 8.41 13.62
CA ARG A 77 1.28 7.09 13.54
C ARG A 77 2.16 6.85 14.76
N ALA A 78 2.94 7.85 15.16
CA ALA A 78 3.74 7.82 16.37
C ALA A 78 2.89 7.58 17.64
N ALA A 79 1.69 8.14 17.73
CA ALA A 79 0.79 7.90 18.86
C ALA A 79 0.24 6.46 18.90
N ILE A 80 0.13 5.78 17.75
CA ILE A 80 -0.28 4.37 17.67
C ILE A 80 0.89 3.43 17.98
N PHE A 81 2.06 3.68 17.37
CA PHE A 81 3.25 2.86 17.57
C PHE A 81 3.95 3.11 18.91
N GLY A 82 3.80 4.31 19.48
CA GLY A 82 4.47 4.72 20.71
C GLY A 82 4.19 3.82 21.90
N PRO A 83 2.93 3.56 22.26
CA PRO A 83 2.58 2.64 23.35
C PRO A 83 3.16 1.24 23.15
N LEU A 84 3.10 0.72 21.92
CA LEU A 84 3.67 -0.59 21.58
C LEU A 84 5.19 -0.62 21.81
N LEU A 85 5.89 0.44 21.40
CA LEU A 85 7.33 0.56 21.53
C LEU A 85 7.76 0.72 23.00
N VAL A 86 6.99 1.47 23.79
CA VAL A 86 7.22 1.60 25.24
C VAL A 86 7.04 0.25 25.93
N VAL A 87 5.96 -0.49 25.65
CA VAL A 87 5.73 -1.83 26.23
C VAL A 87 6.85 -2.79 25.84
N ALA A 88 7.29 -2.78 24.59
CA ALA A 88 8.42 -3.58 24.14
C ALA A 88 9.70 -3.23 24.92
N MET A 89 10.02 -1.94 25.07
CA MET A 89 11.20 -1.50 25.83
C MET A 89 11.10 -1.83 27.32
N MET A 90 9.92 -1.75 27.93
CA MET A 90 9.69 -2.17 29.31
C MET A 90 9.92 -3.67 29.50
N LEU A 91 9.47 -4.51 28.56
CA LEU A 91 9.67 -5.96 28.62
C LEU A 91 11.16 -6.33 28.48
N PHE A 92 11.85 -5.74 27.51
CA PHE A 92 13.28 -6.00 27.28
C PHE A 92 14.17 -5.44 28.39
N ASN A 93 13.82 -4.29 28.97
CA ASN A 93 14.62 -3.59 29.98
C ASN A 93 14.05 -3.71 31.41
N HIS A 94 13.26 -4.74 31.71
CA HIS A 94 12.50 -4.88 32.96
C HIS A 94 13.35 -4.80 34.25
N LYS A 95 14.67 -5.00 34.17
CA LYS A 95 15.60 -4.92 35.30
C LYS A 95 16.10 -3.51 35.60
N LEU A 96 15.88 -2.56 34.69
CA LEU A 96 16.31 -1.17 34.83
C LEU A 96 15.23 -0.33 35.53
N PRO A 97 15.58 0.81 36.15
CA PRO A 97 14.59 1.77 36.64
C PRO A 97 13.66 2.24 35.52
N LEU A 98 12.39 2.52 35.84
CA LEU A 98 11.34 2.90 34.88
C LEU A 98 11.76 4.01 33.91
N VAL A 99 12.51 5.00 34.39
CA VAL A 99 13.02 6.10 33.55
C VAL A 99 13.94 5.58 32.44
N GLN A 100 14.83 4.64 32.73
CA GLN A 100 15.72 4.02 31.74
C GLN A 100 14.98 3.07 30.80
N GLN A 101 13.84 2.51 31.22
CA GLN A 101 13.00 1.69 30.34
C GLN A 101 12.30 2.54 29.27
N ILE A 102 11.81 3.73 29.64
CA ILE A 102 10.99 4.57 28.75
C ILE A 102 11.86 5.53 27.92
N ALA A 103 12.99 6.00 28.45
CA ALA A 103 13.90 6.93 27.77
C ALA A 103 14.29 6.50 26.33
N PRO A 104 14.74 5.25 26.08
CA PRO A 104 15.09 4.83 24.72
C PRO A 104 13.87 4.78 23.79
N ALA A 105 12.68 4.43 24.30
CA ALA A 105 11.45 4.44 23.50
C ALA A 105 11.09 5.87 23.06
N ILE A 106 11.16 6.85 23.96
CA ILE A 106 10.91 8.27 23.65
C ILE A 106 11.94 8.79 22.66
N PHE A 107 13.23 8.47 22.87
CA PHE A 107 14.30 8.87 21.96
C PHE A 107 14.07 8.35 20.54
N LEU A 108 13.69 7.07 20.41
CA LEU A 108 13.41 6.46 19.12
C LEU A 108 12.18 7.09 18.45
N LEU A 109 11.14 7.39 19.23
CA LEU A 109 9.94 8.11 18.77
C LEU A 109 10.28 9.52 18.25
N ALA A 110 11.16 10.23 18.95
CA ALA A 110 11.60 11.57 18.57
C ALA A 110 12.31 11.57 17.20
N PHE A 111 13.09 10.53 16.91
CA PHE A 111 13.69 10.32 15.58
C PHE A 111 12.70 9.77 14.54
N PHE A 112 11.74 8.95 14.97
CA PHE A 112 10.75 8.35 14.08
C PHE A 112 9.85 9.41 13.44
N VAL A 113 9.42 10.44 14.16
CA VAL A 113 8.52 11.48 13.62
C VAL A 113 9.12 12.21 12.40
N PRO A 114 10.33 12.81 12.46
CA PRO A 114 10.92 13.48 11.30
C PRO A 114 11.26 12.49 10.18
N PHE A 115 11.68 11.26 10.50
CA PHE A 115 11.93 10.21 9.51
C PHE A 115 10.66 9.78 8.76
N SER A 116 9.55 9.62 9.49
CA SER A 116 8.22 9.29 8.96
C SER A 116 7.72 10.38 8.02
N TYR A 117 7.91 11.65 8.36
CA TYR A 117 7.60 12.77 7.47
C TYR A 117 8.43 12.75 6.17
N PHE A 118 9.73 12.47 6.28
CA PHE A 118 10.62 12.42 5.11
C PHE A 118 10.22 11.32 4.12
N THR A 119 9.94 10.12 4.64
CA THR A 119 9.51 8.98 3.82
C THR A 119 8.14 9.22 3.15
N ASP A 120 7.18 9.79 3.89
CA ASP A 120 5.88 10.20 3.34
C ASP A 120 6.04 11.26 2.23
N SER A 121 6.99 12.19 2.39
CA SER A 121 7.28 13.21 1.39
C SER A 121 7.83 12.62 0.08
N ILE A 122 8.67 11.59 0.17
CA ILE A 122 9.18 10.87 -1.02
C ILE A 122 8.04 10.11 -1.69
N ALA A 123 7.21 9.41 -0.92
CA ALA A 123 6.07 8.67 -1.45
C ALA A 123 5.09 9.59 -2.19
N TYR A 124 4.81 10.78 -1.63
CA TYR A 124 3.99 11.80 -2.27
C TYR A 124 4.58 12.29 -3.60
N ARG A 125 5.89 12.57 -3.65
CA ARG A 125 6.59 12.96 -4.89
C ARG A 125 6.50 11.87 -5.97
N MET A 126 6.64 10.60 -5.59
CA MET A 126 6.51 9.48 -6.53
C MET A 126 5.08 9.34 -7.05
N TYR A 127 4.09 9.56 -6.20
CA TYR A 127 2.68 9.54 -6.59
C TYR A 127 2.32 10.65 -7.57
N GLN A 128 2.79 11.88 -7.33
CA GLN A 128 2.62 13.01 -8.26
C GLN A 128 3.24 12.72 -9.63
N LYS A 129 4.45 12.15 -9.69
CA LYS A 129 5.08 11.76 -10.97
C LYS A 129 4.24 10.77 -11.76
N ARG A 130 3.55 9.85 -11.09
CA ARG A 130 2.66 8.86 -11.74
C ARG A 130 1.36 9.50 -12.24
N LEU A 131 0.80 10.44 -11.49
CA LEU A 131 -0.37 11.21 -11.94
C LEU A 131 -0.05 12.05 -13.18
N ASN A 132 1.04 12.81 -13.15
CA ASN A 132 1.45 13.66 -14.27
C ASN A 132 1.66 12.86 -15.55
N ARG A 133 2.24 11.64 -15.46
CA ARG A 133 2.43 10.73 -16.61
C ARG A 133 1.10 10.20 -17.16
N ARG A 134 0.10 9.95 -16.31
CA ARG A 134 -1.23 9.49 -16.73
C ARG A 134 -2.02 10.61 -17.40
N GLU A 135 -1.95 11.82 -16.86
CA GLU A 135 -2.60 13.00 -17.44
C GLU A 135 -2.02 13.34 -18.82
N SER A 136 -0.70 13.36 -18.96
CA SER A 136 -0.05 13.60 -20.26
C SER A 136 -0.25 12.48 -21.30
N ALA A 137 -0.62 11.26 -20.87
CA ALA A 137 -1.01 10.17 -21.77
C ALA A 137 -2.49 10.20 -22.15
N SER A 138 -3.34 10.85 -21.34
CA SER A 138 -4.78 11.01 -21.56
C SER A 138 -5.13 12.25 -22.41
N GLY A 139 -4.18 13.17 -22.60
CA GLY A 139 -4.35 14.42 -23.34
C GLY A 139 -3.85 14.40 -24.79
N ARG A 140 -3.57 13.22 -25.37
CA ARG A 140 -3.34 13.00 -26.81
C ARG A 140 -4.44 12.12 -27.36
#